data_AF-A0A2R5H0N5-F1
#
_entry.id   AF-A0A2R5H0N5-F1
#
_cell.length_a   1.000
_cell.length_b   1.000
_cell.length_c   1.000
_cell.angle_alpha   90.00
_cell.angle_beta   90.00
_cell.angle_gamma   90.00
#
_symmetry.space_group_name_H-M   'P 1'
#
loop_
_entity.id
_entity.type
_entity.pdbx_description
1 polymer ?
#
loop_
_entity_poly.entity_id
_entity_poly.type
_entity_poly.pdbx_seq_one_letter_code
_entity_poly.pdbx_strand_id
1 'polypeptide(L)'
;MTEPSDAELAEAVAAAVAGREDLESDAAALTRAIADDHFLWKVRTQRVQAVLDARAAAKVPPRKVPDELFVLDWANATPGDVLAPLRADAFRVEGVHHAQGGLGSLGCFLVKLADLNGGAGGAGGGVVVLKQKPVLGVTHEFVAHGLLRQLGVSVPSMRVLGQTELDQLIFELRDAPVTAHGTCDEIHAPRFREAGAVLMSFEPGRNLEEEPLKGRRAGALDALDWRCLGAVLVADAIFNNSDRVPSIWRSEGNAGNLIVDERRPAGQRIVAIDQTVSVIMNEANRLKYFVRVGDLLSVASLKRVDEFFDLEGALGSEAAAAAILSIREGASEAIMRLNDNAEALVSSAIEEAVAEAKEDTFDARAVKDFLLQAISALPEVDLRDAHPEQDEEEGLLQYILSFCSSTADDEADSEAAGVGSTAIESRPAWWS
;
A
#
# COMPACT_ATOMS: atom_id res chain seq x y z
N MET A 1 11.45 23.08 -24.67
CA MET A 1 10.18 23.85 -24.76
C MET A 1 10.29 24.96 -23.72
N THR A 2 10.08 26.21 -24.10
CA THR A 2 10.06 27.34 -23.15
C THR A 2 8.69 27.41 -22.51
N GLU A 3 8.63 27.53 -21.18
CA GLU A 3 7.38 27.77 -20.47
C GLU A 3 6.78 29.12 -20.90
N PRO A 4 5.44 29.21 -21.06
CA PRO A 4 4.76 30.45 -21.38
C PRO A 4 4.90 31.44 -20.22
N SER A 5 5.16 32.69 -20.55
CA SER A 5 5.19 33.80 -19.62
C SER A 5 3.80 34.08 -19.02
N ASP A 6 3.77 34.75 -17.87
CA ASP A 6 2.53 35.20 -17.22
C ASP A 6 1.64 36.02 -18.17
N ALA A 7 2.24 36.75 -19.11
CA ALA A 7 1.53 37.51 -20.14
C ALA A 7 0.87 36.62 -21.19
N GLU A 8 1.55 35.55 -21.62
CA GLU A 8 1.03 34.59 -22.61
C GLU A 8 -0.11 33.73 -22.05
N LEU A 9 -0.02 33.35 -20.77
CA LEU A 9 -1.10 32.66 -20.05
C LEU A 9 -2.33 33.56 -19.88
N ALA A 10 -2.13 34.82 -19.50
CA ALA A 10 -3.22 35.79 -19.37
C ALA A 10 -3.92 36.07 -20.71
N GLU A 11 -3.16 36.16 -21.80
CA GLU A 11 -3.69 36.36 -23.16
C GLU A 11 -4.50 35.14 -23.64
N ALA A 12 -4.03 33.92 -23.38
CA ALA A 12 -4.74 32.69 -23.72
C ALA A 12 -6.08 32.54 -22.97
N VAL A 13 -6.10 32.87 -21.68
CA VAL A 13 -7.34 32.87 -20.87
C VAL A 13 -8.31 33.96 -21.34
N ALA A 14 -7.82 35.17 -21.60
CA ALA A 14 -8.65 36.27 -22.13
C ALA A 14 -9.27 35.91 -23.49
N ALA A 15 -8.52 35.26 -24.37
CA ALA A 15 -9.01 34.80 -25.67
C ALA A 15 -10.07 33.69 -25.55
N ALA A 16 -9.96 32.79 -24.57
CA ALA A 16 -10.89 31.68 -24.36
C ALA A 16 -12.26 32.12 -23.79
N VAL A 17 -12.30 33.29 -23.14
CA VAL A 17 -13.48 33.81 -22.42
C VAL A 17 -14.16 34.96 -23.17
N ALA A 18 -13.49 35.57 -24.13
CA ALA A 18 -14.04 36.66 -24.94
C ALA A 18 -15.40 36.29 -25.58
N GLY A 19 -16.44 37.07 -25.25
CA GLY A 19 -17.79 36.91 -25.78
C GLY A 19 -18.72 35.99 -24.98
N ARG A 20 -18.30 35.54 -23.77
CA ARG A 20 -19.15 34.81 -22.83
C ARG A 20 -19.35 35.60 -21.54
N GLU A 21 -20.42 36.41 -21.51
CA GLU A 21 -20.74 37.36 -20.42
C GLU A 21 -20.91 36.66 -19.05
N ASP A 22 -21.23 35.38 -19.01
CA ASP A 22 -21.35 34.55 -17.80
C ASP A 22 -20.00 34.10 -17.23
N LEU A 23 -18.93 34.13 -18.02
CA LEU A 23 -17.60 33.63 -17.64
C LEU A 23 -16.59 34.73 -17.35
N GLU A 24 -16.88 36.01 -17.64
CA GLU A 24 -15.94 37.12 -17.43
C GLU A 24 -15.62 37.37 -15.94
N SER A 25 -16.61 37.22 -15.06
CA SER A 25 -16.43 37.27 -13.59
C SER A 25 -15.55 36.11 -13.10
N ASP A 26 -15.83 34.90 -13.59
CA ASP A 26 -15.13 33.68 -13.20
C ASP A 26 -13.72 33.64 -13.78
N ALA A 27 -13.48 34.23 -14.95
CA ALA A 27 -12.15 34.35 -15.55
C ALA A 27 -11.23 35.27 -14.75
N ALA A 28 -11.74 36.37 -14.20
CA ALA A 28 -10.95 37.26 -13.34
C ALA A 28 -10.63 36.63 -11.97
N ALA A 29 -11.49 35.72 -11.49
CA ALA A 29 -11.25 34.93 -10.28
C ALA A 29 -10.25 33.79 -10.55
N LEU A 30 -10.42 33.05 -11.66
CA LEU A 30 -9.56 31.97 -12.09
C LEU A 30 -8.15 32.48 -12.43
N THR A 31 -8.03 33.61 -13.12
CA THR A 31 -6.73 34.26 -13.42
C THR A 31 -6.03 34.69 -12.13
N ARG A 32 -6.77 35.19 -11.13
CA ARG A 32 -6.21 35.52 -9.81
C ARG A 32 -5.77 34.28 -9.04
N ALA A 33 -6.58 33.22 -9.03
CA ALA A 33 -6.23 31.97 -8.37
C ALA A 33 -4.98 31.34 -8.99
N ILE A 34 -4.88 31.30 -10.33
CA ILE A 34 -3.70 30.83 -11.07
C ILE A 34 -2.49 31.72 -10.77
N ALA A 35 -2.65 33.05 -10.73
CA ALA A 35 -1.57 33.98 -10.43
C ALA A 35 -1.08 33.85 -8.97
N ASP A 36 -1.98 33.63 -8.02
CA ASP A 36 -1.68 33.45 -6.61
C ASP A 36 -0.97 32.12 -6.35
N ASP A 37 -1.42 31.02 -6.96
CA ASP A 37 -0.72 29.73 -6.91
C ASP A 37 0.64 29.80 -7.59
N HIS A 38 0.74 30.46 -8.74
CA HIS A 38 2.02 30.65 -9.43
C HIS A 38 2.98 31.54 -8.62
N PHE A 39 2.47 32.56 -7.93
CA PHE A 39 3.25 33.40 -7.02
C PHE A 39 3.73 32.60 -5.79
N LEU A 40 2.85 31.82 -5.16
CA LEU A 40 3.19 30.96 -4.03
C LEU A 40 4.21 29.89 -4.42
N TRP A 41 4.07 29.30 -5.61
CA TRP A 41 5.06 28.41 -6.18
C TRP A 41 6.40 29.13 -6.40
N LYS A 42 6.43 30.29 -7.06
CA LYS A 42 7.66 31.10 -7.25
C LYS A 42 8.34 31.43 -5.92
N VAL A 43 7.59 31.85 -4.90
CA VAL A 43 8.13 32.17 -3.57
C VAL A 43 8.68 30.93 -2.85
N ARG A 44 7.99 29.78 -2.93
CA ARG A 44 8.46 28.50 -2.39
C ARG A 44 9.76 28.08 -3.08
N THR A 45 9.78 28.09 -4.41
CA THR A 45 10.96 27.77 -5.23
C THR A 45 12.13 28.71 -4.94
N GLN A 46 11.88 30.02 -4.79
CA GLN A 46 12.92 30.99 -4.40
C GLN A 46 13.49 30.76 -3.00
N ARG A 47 12.66 30.37 -2.02
CA ARG A 47 13.12 30.03 -0.67
C ARG A 47 13.96 28.76 -0.65
N VAL A 48 13.52 27.72 -1.38
CA VAL A 48 14.31 26.50 -1.56
C VAL A 48 15.62 26.85 -2.24
N GLN A 49 15.59 27.60 -3.34
CA GLN A 49 16.79 28.03 -4.04
C GLN A 49 17.74 28.84 -3.15
N ALA A 50 17.23 29.74 -2.29
CA ALA A 50 18.06 30.49 -1.35
C ALA A 50 18.75 29.57 -0.30
N VAL A 51 18.08 28.50 0.15
CA VAL A 51 18.68 27.48 1.02
C VAL A 51 19.76 26.68 0.28
N LEU A 52 19.49 26.32 -0.98
CA LEU A 52 20.44 25.64 -1.85
C LEU A 52 21.68 26.51 -2.11
N ASP A 53 21.49 27.79 -2.42
CA ASP A 53 22.53 28.78 -2.68
C ASP A 53 23.36 29.05 -1.42
N ALA A 54 22.73 29.15 -0.25
CA ALA A 54 23.43 29.30 1.02
C ALA A 54 24.32 28.07 1.33
N ARG A 55 23.85 26.85 1.03
CA ARG A 55 24.65 25.63 1.15
C ARG A 55 25.78 25.56 0.12
N ALA A 56 25.53 25.95 -1.12
CA ALA A 56 26.56 26.03 -2.16
C ALA A 56 27.64 27.07 -1.80
N ALA A 57 27.23 28.23 -1.30
CA ALA A 57 28.11 29.30 -0.82
C ALA A 57 28.92 28.89 0.42
N ALA A 58 28.40 27.98 1.26
CA ALA A 58 29.11 27.41 2.40
C ALA A 58 30.30 26.52 1.99
N LYS A 59 30.60 26.37 0.69
CA LYS A 59 31.68 25.52 0.15
C LYS A 59 31.63 24.10 0.72
N VAL A 60 30.42 23.56 0.89
CA VAL A 60 30.27 22.12 1.14
C VAL A 60 30.80 21.42 -0.12
N PRO A 61 31.95 20.73 -0.05
CA PRO A 61 32.50 20.10 -1.24
C PRO A 61 31.48 19.12 -1.81
N PRO A 62 31.32 19.02 -3.14
CA PRO A 62 30.47 17.99 -3.73
C PRO A 62 30.91 16.64 -3.17
N ARG A 63 29.98 15.90 -2.58
CA ARG A 63 30.26 14.59 -2.02
C ARG A 63 30.80 13.74 -3.16
N LYS A 64 31.99 13.15 -2.99
CA LYS A 64 32.38 12.04 -3.87
C LYS A 64 31.28 10.99 -3.70
N VAL A 65 30.55 10.71 -4.78
CA VAL A 65 29.70 9.51 -4.82
C VAL A 65 30.63 8.36 -4.49
N PRO A 66 30.43 7.64 -3.38
CA PRO A 66 31.27 6.50 -3.08
C PRO A 66 31.18 5.54 -4.26
N ASP A 67 32.32 5.02 -4.74
CA ASP A 67 32.33 3.92 -5.72
C ASP A 67 31.71 2.64 -5.12
N GLU A 68 31.51 2.62 -3.80
CA GLU A 68 30.92 1.53 -3.05
C GLU A 68 29.39 1.67 -3.00
N LEU A 69 28.69 0.63 -3.45
CA LEU A 69 27.23 0.53 -3.34
C LEU A 69 26.83 0.54 -1.86
N PHE A 70 25.73 1.23 -1.56
CA PHE A 70 25.11 1.16 -0.25
C PHE A 70 24.63 -0.28 0.00
N VAL A 71 24.90 -0.82 1.19
CA VAL A 71 24.36 -2.11 1.63
C VAL A 71 23.53 -1.85 2.88
N LEU A 72 22.23 -2.13 2.78
CA LEU A 72 21.32 -2.01 3.91
C LEU A 72 21.04 -3.40 4.47
N ASP A 73 21.39 -3.60 5.74
CA ASP A 73 21.05 -4.82 6.48
C ASP A 73 19.59 -4.74 6.94
N TRP A 74 18.69 -5.26 6.10
CA TRP A 74 17.24 -5.24 6.34
C TRP A 74 16.84 -5.93 7.63
N ALA A 75 17.54 -7.01 8.01
CA ALA A 75 17.22 -7.79 9.20
C ALA A 75 17.45 -6.99 10.49
N ASN A 76 18.37 -6.02 10.46
CA ASN A 76 18.73 -5.18 11.60
C ASN A 76 18.26 -3.71 11.43
N ALA A 77 17.50 -3.41 10.37
CA ALA A 77 16.99 -2.08 10.12
C ALA A 77 15.90 -1.71 11.15
N THR A 78 16.08 -0.56 11.80
CA THR A 78 15.09 0.00 12.71
C THR A 78 14.16 0.96 11.96
N PRO A 79 12.84 0.94 12.21
CA PRO A 79 11.92 1.94 11.66
C PRO A 79 12.31 3.36 12.11
N GLY A 80 12.27 4.34 11.20
CA GLY A 80 12.35 5.76 11.53
C GLY A 80 10.99 6.31 12.01
N ASP A 81 11.00 7.43 12.72
CA ASP A 81 9.77 8.13 13.12
C ASP A 81 9.26 8.95 11.95
N VAL A 82 8.26 8.41 11.25
CA VAL A 82 7.65 9.05 10.09
C VAL A 82 6.64 10.13 10.44
N LEU A 83 6.18 10.21 11.70
CA LEU A 83 5.20 11.22 12.12
C LEU A 83 5.88 12.55 12.45
N ALA A 84 7.17 12.51 12.79
CA ALA A 84 7.97 13.69 12.99
C ALA A 84 8.28 14.42 11.66
N PRO A 85 8.20 15.76 11.63
CA PRO A 85 8.63 16.54 10.48
C PRO A 85 10.12 16.34 10.14
N LEU A 86 10.42 16.25 8.86
CA LEU A 86 11.77 16.21 8.31
C LEU A 86 12.33 17.63 8.27
N ARG A 87 13.13 17.98 9.29
CA ARG A 87 13.79 19.30 9.37
C ARG A 87 15.23 19.23 8.86
N ALA A 88 15.67 20.27 8.16
CA ALA A 88 16.99 20.38 7.51
C ALA A 88 18.20 20.11 8.40
N ASP A 89 18.04 20.48 9.66
CA ASP A 89 19.03 20.40 10.73
C ASP A 89 18.89 19.12 11.56
N ALA A 90 17.89 18.28 11.29
CA ALA A 90 17.56 17.12 12.12
C ALA A 90 17.91 15.77 11.49
N PHE A 91 18.10 15.69 10.17
CA PHE A 91 18.42 14.42 9.51
C PHE A 91 19.48 14.55 8.40
N ARG A 92 20.05 13.38 8.07
CA ARG A 92 20.81 13.14 6.84
C ARG A 92 20.36 11.83 6.21
N VAL A 93 20.47 11.74 4.90
CA VAL A 93 20.34 10.45 4.21
C VAL A 93 21.71 9.76 4.20
N GLU A 94 21.76 8.56 4.78
CA GLU A 94 22.94 7.68 4.78
C GLU A 94 22.99 6.81 3.53
N GLY A 95 21.83 6.45 2.99
CA GLY A 95 21.71 5.70 1.76
C GLY A 95 20.26 5.48 1.35
N VAL A 96 20.09 5.06 0.10
CA VAL A 96 18.77 4.81 -0.50
C VAL A 96 18.78 3.50 -1.30
N HIS A 97 17.70 2.75 -1.17
CA HIS A 97 17.40 1.59 -1.99
C HIS A 97 16.11 1.84 -2.75
N HIS A 98 16.12 1.66 -4.06
CA HIS A 98 14.90 1.61 -4.85
C HIS A 98 14.34 0.19 -4.77
N ALA A 99 13.25 0.01 -4.04
CA ALA A 99 12.45 -1.19 -4.17
C ALA A 99 11.66 -1.06 -5.47
N GLN A 100 11.93 -1.93 -6.45
CA GLN A 100 11.12 -2.01 -7.66
C GLN A 100 9.66 -2.19 -7.23
N GLY A 101 8.84 -1.14 -7.43
CA GLY A 101 7.59 -0.96 -6.71
C GLY A 101 6.41 -1.81 -7.20
N GLY A 102 5.40 -1.91 -6.35
CA GLY A 102 4.07 -2.45 -6.64
C GLY A 102 3.20 -1.54 -7.52
N LEU A 103 2.04 -2.06 -7.95
CA LEU A 103 1.14 -1.43 -8.90
C LEU A 103 0.74 0.00 -8.50
N GLY A 104 0.94 0.96 -9.41
CA GLY A 104 0.44 2.34 -9.26
C GLY A 104 1.32 3.31 -8.48
N SER A 105 2.45 2.86 -7.93
CA SER A 105 3.49 3.77 -7.44
C SER A 105 4.37 4.29 -8.59
N LEU A 106 4.79 5.55 -8.51
CA LEU A 106 5.79 6.14 -9.41
C LEU A 106 7.23 5.84 -8.95
N GLY A 107 7.37 5.21 -7.78
CA GLY A 107 8.61 4.76 -7.17
C GLY A 107 8.41 4.48 -5.68
N CYS A 108 9.16 3.51 -5.15
CA CYS A 108 9.17 3.15 -3.73
C CYS A 108 10.62 3.09 -3.23
N PHE A 109 11.00 3.99 -2.34
CA PHE A 109 12.38 4.14 -1.89
C PHE A 109 12.49 3.85 -0.41
N LEU A 110 13.37 2.93 -0.04
CA LEU A 110 13.77 2.76 1.36
C LEU A 110 14.94 3.71 1.62
N VAL A 111 14.72 4.65 2.52
CA VAL A 111 15.65 5.74 2.83
C VAL A 111 16.18 5.53 4.24
N LYS A 112 17.50 5.35 4.36
CA LYS A 112 18.18 5.28 5.67
C LYS A 112 18.51 6.70 6.13
N LEU A 113 17.91 7.11 7.24
CA LEU A 113 18.12 8.38 7.90
C LEU A 113 19.12 8.25 9.06
N ALA A 114 20.05 9.19 9.16
CA ALA A 114 20.89 9.41 10.34
C ALA A 114 20.22 10.41 11.28
N ASP A 115 20.22 10.13 12.58
CA ASP A 115 19.86 11.11 13.60
C ASP A 115 21.02 12.10 13.80
N LEU A 116 20.80 13.37 13.48
CA LEU A 116 21.80 14.41 13.74
C LEU A 116 21.74 14.96 15.17
N ASN A 117 20.62 14.79 15.88
CA ASN A 117 20.34 15.46 17.15
C ASN A 117 20.26 14.51 18.35
N GLY A 118 20.61 13.23 18.17
CA GLY A 118 20.77 12.27 19.27
C GLY A 118 19.49 12.02 20.08
N GLY A 119 18.32 12.04 19.45
CA GLY A 119 17.06 11.57 20.02
C GLY A 119 16.10 12.65 20.58
N ALA A 120 16.47 13.93 20.61
CA ALA A 120 15.58 14.98 21.13
C ALA A 120 14.80 15.70 20.01
N GLY A 121 13.72 15.08 19.52
CA GLY A 121 12.65 15.77 18.78
C GLY A 121 12.81 15.90 17.25
N GLY A 122 13.63 15.06 16.61
CA GLY A 122 13.65 14.89 15.15
C GLY A 122 13.07 13.51 14.74
N ALA A 123 12.97 13.23 13.43
CA ALA A 123 12.51 11.95 12.87
C ALA A 123 13.30 10.70 13.29
N GLY A 124 14.31 10.87 14.15
CA GLY A 124 15.20 9.80 14.60
C GLY A 124 16.03 9.24 13.44
N GLY A 125 17.02 8.43 13.80
CA GLY A 125 17.74 7.59 12.84
C GLY A 125 16.91 6.34 12.57
N GLY A 126 16.95 5.81 11.36
CA GLY A 126 16.12 4.66 10.99
C GLY A 126 15.89 4.54 9.50
N VAL A 127 15.13 3.53 9.09
CA VAL A 127 14.68 3.35 7.71
C VAL A 127 13.24 3.85 7.61
N VAL A 128 12.97 4.63 6.58
CA VAL A 128 11.63 5.08 6.21
C VAL A 128 11.38 4.71 4.76
N VAL A 129 10.11 4.59 4.38
CA VAL A 129 9.72 4.33 2.99
C VAL A 129 9.16 5.62 2.40
N LEU A 130 9.79 6.12 1.35
CA LEU A 130 9.27 7.20 0.52
C LEU A 130 8.55 6.58 -0.67
N LYS A 131 7.22 6.67 -0.69
CA LYS A 131 6.42 6.29 -1.85
C LYS A 131 6.01 7.52 -2.62
N GLN A 132 6.13 7.46 -3.93
CA GLN A 132 5.61 8.50 -4.81
C GLN A 132 4.34 8.00 -5.49
N LYS A 133 3.26 8.79 -5.42
CA LYS A 133 1.96 8.43 -6.01
C LYS A 133 1.28 9.65 -6.63
N PRO A 134 0.46 9.46 -7.68
CA PRO A 134 -0.49 10.49 -8.08
C PRO A 134 -1.34 10.91 -6.88
N VAL A 135 -1.74 12.19 -6.83
CA VAL A 135 -2.49 12.76 -5.70
C VAL A 135 -3.72 11.92 -5.33
N LEU A 136 -4.52 11.51 -6.32
CA LEU A 136 -5.68 10.63 -6.10
C LEU A 136 -5.30 9.28 -5.48
N GLY A 137 -4.14 8.73 -5.85
CA GLY A 137 -3.61 7.48 -5.30
C GLY A 137 -3.22 7.61 -3.83
N VAL A 138 -2.71 8.77 -3.43
CA VAL A 138 -2.42 9.09 -2.02
C VAL A 138 -3.70 9.03 -1.20
N THR A 139 -4.75 9.75 -1.61
CA THR A 139 -6.01 9.79 -0.84
C THR A 139 -6.65 8.42 -0.72
N HIS A 140 -6.65 7.61 -1.79
CA HIS A 140 -7.15 6.23 -1.72
C HIS A 140 -6.35 5.35 -0.74
N GLU A 141 -5.02 5.47 -0.71
CA GLU A 141 -4.18 4.73 0.23
C GLU A 141 -4.44 5.17 1.69
N PHE A 142 -4.69 6.46 1.94
CA PHE A 142 -5.05 6.97 3.28
C PHE A 142 -6.43 6.50 3.75
N VAL A 143 -7.44 6.50 2.87
CA VAL A 143 -8.77 5.97 3.22
C VAL A 143 -8.67 4.49 3.59
N ALA A 144 -7.96 3.70 2.77
CA ALA A 144 -7.76 2.28 3.05
C ALA A 144 -6.94 2.06 4.33
N HIS A 145 -5.90 2.86 4.57
CA HIS A 145 -5.09 2.83 5.78
C HIS A 145 -5.94 3.09 7.03
N GLY A 146 -6.74 4.16 7.03
CA GLY A 146 -7.60 4.53 8.16
C GLY A 146 -8.58 3.41 8.51
N LEU A 147 -9.25 2.84 7.50
CA LEU A 147 -10.23 1.79 7.74
C LEU A 147 -9.58 0.45 8.18
N LEU A 148 -8.45 0.06 7.58
CA LEU A 148 -7.68 -1.12 8.04
C LEU A 148 -7.29 -1.03 9.52
N ARG A 149 -6.80 0.14 9.97
CA ARG A 149 -6.46 0.37 11.37
C ARG A 149 -7.66 0.21 12.29
N GLN A 150 -8.82 0.74 11.90
CA GLN A 150 -10.05 0.63 12.68
C GLN A 150 -10.58 -0.82 12.75
N LEU A 151 -10.29 -1.64 11.73
CA LEU A 151 -10.54 -3.08 11.75
C LEU A 151 -9.51 -3.86 12.60
N GLY A 152 -8.49 -3.20 13.14
CA GLY A 152 -7.44 -3.83 13.93
C GLY A 152 -6.34 -4.48 13.10
N VAL A 153 -6.35 -4.28 11.77
CA VAL A 153 -5.27 -4.71 10.89
C VAL A 153 -4.05 -3.81 11.13
N SER A 154 -2.88 -4.42 11.26
CA SER A 154 -1.63 -3.67 11.35
C SER A 154 -1.28 -3.13 9.97
N VAL A 155 -0.97 -1.84 9.90
CA VAL A 155 -0.51 -1.14 8.68
C VAL A 155 0.65 -0.21 9.07
N PRO A 156 1.57 0.09 8.15
CA PRO A 156 2.61 1.06 8.39
C PRO A 156 2.00 2.43 8.73
N SER A 157 2.59 3.13 9.69
CA SER A 157 2.26 4.54 9.91
C SER A 157 2.63 5.33 8.66
N MET A 158 1.82 6.31 8.28
CA MET A 158 2.07 7.09 7.07
C MET A 158 1.60 8.54 7.21
N ARG A 159 2.25 9.43 6.46
CA ARG A 159 1.87 10.84 6.32
C ARG A 159 2.21 11.37 4.93
N VAL A 160 1.54 12.43 4.51
CA VAL A 160 1.88 13.15 3.29
C VAL A 160 3.03 14.12 3.58
N LEU A 161 4.04 14.12 2.71
CA LEU A 161 5.11 15.11 2.79
C LEU A 161 4.63 16.45 2.23
N GLY A 162 4.78 17.52 3.02
CA GLY A 162 4.63 18.87 2.48
C GLY A 162 5.76 19.18 1.49
N GLN A 163 5.49 20.04 0.50
CA GLN A 163 6.46 20.37 -0.56
C GLN A 163 7.86 20.73 -0.02
N THR A 164 7.92 21.55 1.03
CA THR A 164 9.21 21.96 1.64
C THR A 164 10.00 20.76 2.19
N GLU A 165 9.33 19.80 2.81
CA GLU A 165 9.97 18.58 3.34
C GLU A 165 10.39 17.63 2.21
N LEU A 166 9.58 17.55 1.16
CA LEU A 166 9.90 16.76 -0.02
C LEU A 166 11.12 17.32 -0.75
N ASP A 167 11.18 18.63 -0.99
CA ASP A 167 12.33 19.29 -1.64
C ASP A 167 13.62 19.10 -0.83
N GLN A 168 13.50 19.19 0.48
CA GLN A 168 14.56 18.92 1.45
C GLN A 168 15.06 17.47 1.36
N LEU A 169 14.15 16.51 1.33
CA LEU A 169 14.47 15.09 1.23
C LEU A 169 15.11 14.77 -0.13
N ILE A 170 14.55 15.28 -1.24
CA ILE A 170 15.11 15.15 -2.59
C ILE A 170 16.52 15.72 -2.66
N PHE A 171 16.77 16.86 -2.01
CA PHE A 171 18.11 17.44 -1.94
C PHE A 171 19.12 16.49 -1.28
N GLU A 172 18.76 15.89 -0.14
CA GLU A 172 19.63 14.93 0.55
C GLU A 172 19.79 13.62 -0.22
N LEU A 173 18.75 13.17 -0.93
CA LEU A 173 18.76 11.96 -1.76
C LEU A 173 19.71 12.10 -2.97
N ARG A 174 19.88 13.30 -3.52
CA ARG A 174 20.73 13.54 -4.70
C ARG A 174 22.16 13.04 -4.52
N ASP A 175 22.70 13.24 -3.33
CA ASP A 175 24.10 12.94 -3.01
C ASP A 175 24.21 11.71 -2.09
N ALA A 176 23.13 10.92 -1.96
CA ALA A 176 23.08 9.74 -1.12
C ALA A 176 23.68 8.51 -1.83
N PRO A 177 24.41 7.64 -1.10
CA PRO A 177 24.79 6.32 -1.58
C PRO A 177 23.57 5.50 -2.01
N VAL A 178 23.65 4.80 -3.14
CA VAL A 178 22.56 3.98 -3.69
C VAL A 178 22.94 2.50 -3.72
N THR A 179 21.95 1.62 -3.62
CA THR A 179 22.16 0.17 -3.77
C THR A 179 22.32 -0.27 -5.22
N ALA A 180 21.80 0.51 -6.18
CA ALA A 180 21.89 0.24 -7.61
C ALA A 180 22.02 1.56 -8.39
N HIS A 181 22.90 1.59 -9.39
CA HIS A 181 23.03 2.75 -10.27
C HIS A 181 21.69 3.08 -10.95
N GLY A 182 21.39 4.37 -11.10
CA GLY A 182 20.14 4.87 -11.68
C GLY A 182 18.95 4.95 -10.70
N THR A 183 19.09 4.44 -9.47
CA THR A 183 18.05 4.53 -8.40
C THR A 183 17.51 5.96 -8.22
N CYS A 184 18.37 6.97 -8.26
CA CYS A 184 17.97 8.36 -8.05
C CYS A 184 17.48 9.09 -9.30
N ASP A 185 17.62 8.51 -10.50
CA ASP A 185 17.22 9.19 -11.74
C ASP A 185 15.72 9.48 -11.76
N GLU A 186 14.91 8.58 -11.18
CA GLU A 186 13.47 8.75 -11.03
C GLU A 186 13.12 9.84 -10.02
N ILE A 187 13.86 9.93 -8.90
CA ILE A 187 13.70 10.95 -7.85
C ILE A 187 13.95 12.36 -8.41
N HIS A 188 14.80 12.46 -9.43
CA HIS A 188 15.16 13.73 -10.07
C HIS A 188 14.28 14.10 -11.26
N ALA A 189 13.39 13.21 -11.71
CA ALA A 189 12.49 13.52 -12.80
C ALA A 189 11.49 14.62 -12.40
N PRO A 190 11.10 15.54 -13.32
CA PRO A 190 10.10 16.58 -13.01
C PRO A 190 8.78 16.01 -12.45
N ARG A 191 8.32 14.90 -13.03
CA ARG A 191 7.16 14.14 -12.54
C ARG A 191 7.27 13.72 -11.07
N PHE A 192 8.49 13.62 -10.53
CA PHE A 192 8.72 13.26 -9.13
C PHE A 192 8.20 14.35 -8.18
N ARG A 193 8.46 15.60 -8.55
CA ARG A 193 8.13 16.79 -7.75
C ARG A 193 6.67 17.23 -7.89
N GLU A 194 6.03 16.83 -8.99
CA GLU A 194 4.64 17.18 -9.29
C GLU A 194 3.63 16.21 -8.67
N ALA A 195 4.04 14.99 -8.32
CA ALA A 195 3.15 14.04 -7.66
C ALA A 195 3.24 14.12 -6.13
N GLY A 196 2.20 13.61 -5.46
CA GLY A 196 2.21 13.47 -4.01
C GLY A 196 3.31 12.49 -3.55
N ALA A 197 3.87 12.78 -2.38
CA ALA A 197 4.83 11.90 -1.73
C ALA A 197 4.30 11.49 -0.36
N VAL A 198 4.33 10.19 -0.09
CA VAL A 198 3.96 9.61 1.19
C VAL A 198 5.22 9.11 1.86
N LEU A 199 5.40 9.48 3.13
CA LEU A 199 6.40 8.89 3.99
C LEU A 199 5.72 7.84 4.85
N MET A 200 6.21 6.60 4.81
CA MET A 200 5.65 5.46 5.54
C MET A 200 6.71 4.82 6.44
N SER A 201 6.29 4.28 7.60
CA SER A 201 7.19 3.54 8.47
C SER A 201 7.73 2.32 7.73
N PHE A 202 9.02 2.03 7.92
CA PHE A 202 9.57 0.76 7.50
C PHE A 202 9.06 -0.33 8.43
N GLU A 203 8.52 -1.40 7.87
CA GLU A 203 8.09 -2.56 8.64
C GLU A 203 9.10 -3.69 8.45
N PRO A 204 9.96 -3.95 9.45
CA PRO A 204 10.90 -5.05 9.38
C PRO A 204 10.13 -6.36 9.39
N GLY A 205 10.47 -7.22 8.45
CA GLY A 205 9.79 -8.50 8.28
C GLY A 205 10.11 -9.07 6.92
N ARG A 206 9.37 -10.11 6.57
CA ARG A 206 9.43 -10.75 5.27
C ARG A 206 8.08 -10.69 4.63
N ASN A 207 8.05 -10.52 3.33
CA ASN A 207 6.81 -10.58 2.58
C ASN A 207 6.30 -12.03 2.60
N LEU A 208 4.99 -12.25 2.49
CA LEU A 208 4.45 -13.61 2.42
C LEU A 208 4.80 -14.32 1.10
N GLU A 209 5.27 -13.60 0.08
CA GLU A 209 5.69 -14.15 -1.22
C GLU A 209 7.15 -14.64 -1.27
N GLU A 210 8.08 -13.99 -0.55
CA GLU A 210 9.54 -14.13 -0.76
C GLU A 210 10.13 -15.48 -0.36
N GLU A 211 9.41 -16.29 0.42
CA GLU A 211 9.73 -17.70 0.62
C GLU A 211 8.45 -18.53 0.40
N PRO A 212 8.45 -19.53 -0.50
CA PRO A 212 7.31 -20.43 -0.60
C PRO A 212 7.03 -21.00 0.78
N LEU A 213 5.77 -20.92 1.22
CA LEU A 213 5.37 -21.33 2.55
C LEU A 213 5.82 -22.79 2.86
N LYS A 214 5.91 -23.65 1.82
CA LYS A 214 6.53 -24.99 1.84
C LYS A 214 7.97 -25.08 2.40
N GLY A 215 8.75 -23.99 2.37
CA GLY A 215 10.14 -23.95 2.85
C GLY A 215 10.29 -23.42 4.26
N ARG A 216 9.23 -22.85 4.85
CA ARG A 216 9.28 -22.34 6.22
C ARG A 216 9.28 -23.51 7.19
N ARG A 217 9.98 -23.34 8.33
CA ARG A 217 9.83 -24.27 9.45
C ARG A 217 8.37 -24.19 9.89
N ALA A 218 7.66 -25.32 9.90
CA ALA A 218 6.22 -25.40 10.26
C ALA A 218 5.84 -24.48 11.45
N GLY A 219 6.67 -24.46 12.50
CA GLY A 219 6.42 -23.63 13.68
C GLY A 219 6.43 -22.10 13.48
N ALA A 220 6.90 -21.56 12.35
CA ALA A 220 6.79 -20.12 12.06
C ALA A 220 5.39 -19.76 11.53
N LEU A 221 4.76 -20.63 10.75
CA LEU A 221 3.42 -20.40 10.20
C LEU A 221 2.32 -20.74 11.20
N ASP A 222 2.57 -21.71 12.09
CA ASP A 222 1.70 -21.99 13.24
C ASP A 222 1.58 -20.78 14.19
N ALA A 223 2.60 -19.89 14.19
CA ALA A 223 2.63 -18.71 15.03
C ALA A 223 1.98 -17.47 14.38
N LEU A 224 1.55 -17.57 13.12
CA LEU A 224 0.95 -16.46 12.38
C LEU A 224 -0.48 -16.21 12.84
N ASP A 225 -0.82 -14.94 13.06
CA ASP A 225 -2.18 -14.52 13.39
C ASP A 225 -3.07 -14.51 12.13
N TRP A 226 -3.58 -15.70 11.78
CA TRP A 226 -4.47 -15.92 10.65
C TRP A 226 -5.80 -15.16 10.75
N ARG A 227 -6.24 -14.77 11.96
CA ARG A 227 -7.42 -13.90 12.14
C ARG A 227 -7.19 -12.52 11.52
N CYS A 228 -5.97 -12.00 11.62
CA CYS A 228 -5.59 -10.73 10.99
C CYS A 228 -5.75 -10.81 9.45
N LEU A 229 -5.44 -11.95 8.83
CA LEU A 229 -5.67 -12.15 7.40
C LEU A 229 -7.16 -12.11 7.06
N GLY A 230 -8.02 -12.70 7.89
CA GLY A 230 -9.47 -12.59 7.77
C GLY A 230 -9.97 -11.15 7.68
N ALA A 231 -9.51 -10.29 8.59
CA ALA A 231 -9.85 -8.88 8.57
C ALA A 231 -9.31 -8.15 7.33
N VAL A 232 -8.11 -8.54 6.84
CA VAL A 232 -7.56 -8.04 5.58
C VAL A 232 -8.44 -8.41 4.38
N LEU A 233 -8.94 -9.66 4.31
CA LEU A 233 -9.81 -10.11 3.22
C LEU A 233 -11.10 -9.28 3.14
N VAL A 234 -11.70 -8.99 4.30
CA VAL A 234 -12.90 -8.14 4.38
C VAL A 234 -12.59 -6.74 3.87
N ALA A 235 -11.48 -6.15 4.34
CA ALA A 235 -11.04 -4.82 3.92
C ALA A 235 -10.79 -4.78 2.40
N ASP A 236 -10.07 -5.74 1.84
CA ASP A 236 -9.81 -5.79 0.40
C ASP A 236 -11.09 -5.95 -0.41
N ALA A 237 -12.05 -6.76 0.08
CA ALA A 237 -13.35 -6.96 -0.54
C ALA A 237 -14.27 -5.72 -0.46
N ILE A 238 -14.08 -4.79 0.47
CA ILE A 238 -14.81 -3.51 0.45
C ILE A 238 -14.07 -2.46 -0.38
N PHE A 239 -12.74 -2.52 -0.43
CA PHE A 239 -11.92 -1.59 -1.22
C PHE A 239 -11.90 -1.90 -2.72
N ASN A 240 -12.35 -3.10 -3.12
CA ASN A 240 -12.08 -3.65 -4.44
C ASN A 240 -10.56 -3.74 -4.74
N ASN A 241 -9.80 -4.14 -3.72
CA ASN A 241 -8.37 -4.35 -3.84
C ASN A 241 -8.08 -5.79 -4.30
N SER A 242 -8.09 -5.99 -5.62
CA SER A 242 -7.84 -7.31 -6.23
C SER A 242 -6.37 -7.70 -6.29
N ASP A 243 -5.45 -6.82 -5.91
CA ASP A 243 -4.02 -7.06 -6.01
C ASP A 243 -3.53 -8.00 -4.90
N ARG A 244 -4.00 -7.86 -3.67
CA ARG A 244 -3.38 -8.53 -2.51
C ARG A 244 -3.70 -10.03 -2.40
N VAL A 245 -4.95 -10.39 -2.14
CA VAL A 245 -5.38 -11.80 -1.97
C VAL A 245 -6.62 -12.10 -2.83
N PRO A 246 -6.59 -13.13 -3.68
CA PRO A 246 -7.66 -13.39 -4.65
C PRO A 246 -8.84 -14.18 -4.05
N SER A 247 -9.53 -13.62 -3.04
CA SER A 247 -10.68 -14.27 -2.39
C SER A 247 -11.93 -14.28 -3.27
N ILE A 248 -12.37 -13.12 -3.73
CA ILE A 248 -13.58 -12.94 -4.56
C ILE A 248 -13.25 -12.60 -6.03
N TRP A 249 -11.98 -12.40 -6.35
CA TRP A 249 -11.48 -12.16 -7.71
C TRP A 249 -10.85 -13.43 -8.31
N ARG A 250 -10.48 -13.33 -9.59
CA ARG A 250 -9.71 -14.33 -10.33
C ARG A 250 -8.34 -13.79 -10.75
N SER A 251 -7.83 -12.81 -10.02
CA SER A 251 -6.46 -12.32 -10.17
C SER A 251 -5.47 -13.34 -9.61
N GLU A 252 -4.20 -13.20 -9.99
CA GLU A 252 -3.11 -14.02 -9.42
C GLU A 252 -2.86 -13.67 -7.95
N GLY A 253 -3.16 -12.42 -7.54
CA GLY A 253 -2.81 -11.92 -6.21
C GLY A 253 -1.34 -11.48 -6.13
N ASN A 254 -0.97 -10.92 -4.98
CA ASN A 254 0.34 -10.35 -4.69
C ASN A 254 0.55 -10.42 -3.17
N ALA A 255 1.01 -11.58 -2.72
CA ALA A 255 1.35 -11.80 -1.31
C ALA A 255 2.55 -10.95 -0.86
N GLY A 256 3.28 -10.33 -1.80
CA GLY A 256 4.26 -9.28 -1.55
C GLY A 256 3.70 -8.10 -0.76
N ASN A 257 2.40 -7.84 -0.87
CA ASN A 257 1.71 -6.77 -0.15
C ASN A 257 1.29 -7.12 1.30
N LEU A 258 1.82 -8.22 1.82
CA LEU A 258 1.64 -8.69 3.19
C LEU A 258 2.99 -8.98 3.84
N ILE A 259 3.34 -8.23 4.88
CA ILE A 259 4.57 -8.42 5.64
C ILE A 259 4.26 -9.20 6.92
N VAL A 260 5.09 -10.18 7.25
CA VAL A 260 5.06 -10.84 8.57
C VAL A 260 6.02 -10.12 9.51
N ASP A 261 5.48 -9.53 10.58
CA ASP A 261 6.29 -8.91 11.64
C ASP A 261 6.92 -9.99 12.53
N GLU A 262 8.15 -10.38 12.20
CA GLU A 262 8.91 -11.41 12.90
C GLU A 262 9.45 -10.96 14.27
N ARG A 263 9.33 -9.67 14.64
CA ARG A 263 9.75 -9.16 15.95
C ARG A 263 8.92 -9.74 17.10
N ARG A 264 7.78 -10.38 16.78
CA ARG A 264 6.87 -11.02 17.73
C ARG A 264 6.79 -12.53 17.44
N PRO A 265 7.70 -13.35 18.00
CA PRO A 265 7.73 -14.78 17.71
C PRO A 265 6.43 -15.53 18.09
N ALA A 266 5.74 -15.08 19.12
CA ALA A 266 4.41 -15.59 19.49
C ALA A 266 3.34 -14.60 19.00
N GLY A 267 2.49 -15.04 18.08
CA GLY A 267 1.49 -14.19 17.45
C GLY A 267 2.13 -13.22 16.46
N GLN A 268 2.86 -13.76 15.49
CA GLN A 268 3.39 -12.99 14.38
C GLN A 268 2.23 -12.27 13.70
N ARG A 269 2.39 -10.97 13.50
CA ARG A 269 1.31 -10.14 12.94
C ARG A 269 1.52 -9.97 11.46
N ILE A 270 0.40 -10.02 10.75
CA ILE A 270 0.33 -9.65 9.34
C ILE A 270 0.19 -8.13 9.27
N VAL A 271 1.11 -7.50 8.56
CA VAL A 271 1.08 -6.07 8.26
C VAL A 271 0.71 -5.88 6.80
N ALA A 272 -0.44 -5.26 6.56
CA ALA A 272 -0.90 -4.97 5.21
C ALA A 272 -0.22 -3.71 4.67
N ILE A 273 0.31 -3.80 3.45
CA ILE A 273 0.91 -2.67 2.75
C ILE A 273 0.25 -2.46 1.40
N ASP A 274 0.59 -1.33 0.78
CA ASP A 274 0.16 -0.92 -0.57
C ASP A 274 -1.36 -1.00 -0.77
N GLN A 275 -2.09 -0.61 0.27
CA GLN A 275 -3.53 -0.57 0.26
C GLN A 275 -4.06 0.46 -0.74
N THR A 276 -5.16 0.12 -1.42
CA THR A 276 -5.78 1.00 -2.40
C THR A 276 -7.28 0.78 -2.45
N VAL A 277 -8.03 1.85 -2.70
CA VAL A 277 -9.47 1.80 -2.97
C VAL A 277 -9.69 1.97 -4.48
N SER A 278 -10.35 0.99 -5.10
CA SER A 278 -10.66 0.98 -6.54
C SER A 278 -12.16 1.10 -6.78
N VAL A 279 -12.66 2.33 -6.70
CA VAL A 279 -14.10 2.63 -6.84
C VAL A 279 -14.63 2.24 -8.23
N ILE A 280 -15.73 1.48 -8.25
CA ILE A 280 -16.43 1.12 -9.49
C ILE A 280 -17.51 2.18 -9.79
N MET A 281 -17.21 3.13 -10.66
CA MET A 281 -18.12 4.22 -11.01
C MET A 281 -19.38 3.74 -11.75
N ASN A 282 -19.25 2.71 -12.58
CA ASN A 282 -20.38 2.16 -13.34
C ASN A 282 -21.32 1.34 -12.44
N GLU A 283 -22.57 1.76 -12.32
CA GLU A 283 -23.59 1.12 -11.46
C GLU A 283 -23.81 -0.36 -11.76
N ALA A 284 -23.94 -0.74 -13.05
CA ALA A 284 -24.18 -2.14 -13.42
C ALA A 284 -23.01 -3.07 -13.05
N ASN A 285 -21.77 -2.59 -13.20
CA ASN A 285 -20.58 -3.33 -12.78
C ASN A 285 -20.45 -3.40 -11.26
N ARG A 286 -20.84 -2.34 -10.57
CA ARG A 286 -20.86 -2.26 -9.11
C ARG A 286 -21.86 -3.25 -8.49
N LEU A 287 -23.06 -3.39 -9.07
CA LEU A 287 -24.02 -4.41 -8.63
C LEU A 287 -23.47 -5.84 -8.79
N LYS A 288 -22.82 -6.15 -9.93
CA LYS A 288 -22.16 -7.45 -10.14
C LYS A 288 -21.03 -7.68 -9.14
N TYR A 289 -20.31 -6.62 -8.79
CA TYR A 289 -19.25 -6.67 -7.80
C TYR A 289 -19.81 -6.97 -6.41
N PHE A 290 -20.87 -6.29 -5.97
CA PHE A 290 -21.49 -6.52 -4.66
C PHE A 290 -22.08 -7.92 -4.48
N VAL A 291 -22.60 -8.54 -5.55
CA VAL A 291 -22.97 -9.97 -5.50
C VAL A 291 -21.76 -10.84 -5.11
N ARG A 292 -20.57 -10.55 -5.65
CA ARG A 292 -19.34 -11.28 -5.28
C ARG A 292 -18.85 -10.95 -3.88
N VAL A 293 -19.07 -9.73 -3.40
CA VAL A 293 -18.78 -9.36 -2.01
C VAL A 293 -19.64 -10.19 -1.05
N GLY A 294 -20.90 -10.47 -1.42
CA GLY A 294 -21.77 -11.38 -0.67
C GLY A 294 -21.28 -12.83 -0.63
N ASP A 295 -20.44 -13.25 -1.59
CA ASP A 295 -19.79 -14.57 -1.60
C ASP A 295 -18.50 -14.62 -0.74
N LEU A 296 -18.13 -13.51 -0.09
CA LEU A 296 -17.04 -13.52 0.89
C LEU A 296 -17.35 -14.55 1.98
N LEU A 297 -16.34 -15.31 2.41
CA LEU A 297 -16.49 -16.44 3.36
C LEU A 297 -17.26 -17.65 2.85
N SER A 298 -17.74 -17.65 1.59
CA SER A 298 -18.17 -18.90 0.98
C SER A 298 -17.01 -19.90 0.94
N VAL A 299 -17.36 -21.19 0.93
CA VAL A 299 -16.39 -22.29 0.80
C VAL A 299 -15.48 -22.08 -0.42
N ALA A 300 -16.03 -21.67 -1.56
CA ALA A 300 -15.26 -21.43 -2.76
C ALA A 300 -14.26 -20.25 -2.62
N SER A 301 -14.61 -19.24 -1.83
CA SER A 301 -13.73 -18.10 -1.53
C SER A 301 -12.58 -18.50 -0.62
N LEU A 302 -12.87 -19.20 0.48
CA LEU A 302 -11.84 -19.69 1.41
C LEU A 302 -10.91 -20.71 0.76
N LYS A 303 -11.44 -21.55 -0.13
CA LYS A 303 -10.62 -22.46 -0.92
C LYS A 303 -9.59 -21.72 -1.79
N ARG A 304 -9.96 -20.60 -2.41
CA ARG A 304 -8.97 -19.82 -3.19
C ARG A 304 -7.88 -19.23 -2.31
N VAL A 305 -8.21 -18.86 -1.08
CA VAL A 305 -7.22 -18.37 -0.11
C VAL A 305 -6.25 -19.49 0.26
N ASP A 306 -6.76 -20.70 0.53
CA ASP A 306 -5.94 -21.89 0.75
C ASP A 306 -5.05 -22.19 -0.46
N GLU A 307 -5.59 -22.25 -1.67
CA GLU A 307 -4.83 -22.48 -2.91
C GLU A 307 -3.76 -21.40 -3.16
N PHE A 308 -4.07 -20.14 -2.88
CA PHE A 308 -3.16 -19.00 -3.09
C PHE A 308 -1.95 -19.04 -2.15
N PHE A 309 -2.17 -19.40 -0.89
CA PHE A 309 -1.08 -19.57 0.08
C PHE A 309 -0.54 -21.00 0.14
N ASP A 310 -1.17 -21.95 -0.54
CA ASP A 310 -0.86 -23.39 -0.41
C ASP A 310 -0.79 -23.80 1.08
N LEU A 311 -1.81 -23.44 1.87
CA LEU A 311 -1.77 -23.65 3.32
C LEU A 311 -1.66 -25.14 3.65
N GLU A 312 -2.38 -26.00 2.93
CA GLU A 312 -2.23 -27.45 3.09
C GLU A 312 -0.79 -27.93 2.81
N GLY A 313 -0.17 -27.48 1.72
CA GLY A 313 1.21 -27.85 1.39
C GLY A 313 2.24 -27.33 2.39
N ALA A 314 1.95 -26.20 3.05
CA ALA A 314 2.85 -25.54 3.99
C ALA A 314 2.68 -25.96 5.45
N LEU A 315 1.45 -26.23 5.89
CA LEU A 315 1.06 -26.51 7.28
C LEU A 315 0.68 -27.98 7.52
N GLY A 316 0.32 -28.70 6.46
CA GLY A 316 -0.40 -29.98 6.56
C GLY A 316 -1.90 -29.76 6.78
N SER A 317 -2.72 -30.77 6.44
CA SER A 317 -4.18 -30.62 6.31
C SER A 317 -4.88 -30.16 7.61
N GLU A 318 -4.48 -30.68 8.79
CA GLU A 318 -5.11 -30.29 10.08
C GLU A 318 -4.81 -28.83 10.45
N ALA A 319 -3.55 -28.40 10.34
CA ALA A 319 -3.16 -27.04 10.66
C ALA A 319 -3.65 -26.03 9.61
N ALA A 320 -3.73 -26.42 8.34
CA ALA A 320 -4.37 -25.63 7.28
C ALA A 320 -5.87 -25.43 7.56
N ALA A 321 -6.59 -26.47 7.98
CA ALA A 321 -7.99 -26.35 8.39
C ALA A 321 -8.16 -25.37 9.55
N ALA A 322 -7.28 -25.45 10.57
CA ALA A 322 -7.28 -24.51 11.69
C ALA A 322 -6.98 -23.07 11.24
N ALA A 323 -6.04 -22.86 10.31
CA ALA A 323 -5.75 -21.55 9.74
C ALA A 323 -6.96 -20.99 8.97
N ILE A 324 -7.67 -21.80 8.18
CA ILE A 324 -8.88 -21.38 7.46
C ILE A 324 -10.02 -21.02 8.40
N LEU A 325 -10.23 -21.79 9.48
CA LEU A 325 -11.16 -21.44 10.55
C LEU A 325 -10.81 -20.10 11.19
N SER A 326 -9.53 -19.91 11.51
CA SER A 326 -9.02 -18.67 12.09
C SER A 326 -9.20 -17.46 11.15
N ILE A 327 -8.97 -17.62 9.85
CA ILE A 327 -9.26 -16.61 8.82
C ILE A 327 -10.76 -16.27 8.82
N ARG A 328 -11.64 -17.27 8.86
CA ARG A 328 -13.08 -17.07 8.88
C ARG A 328 -13.52 -16.30 10.13
N GLU A 329 -13.03 -16.67 11.31
CA GLU A 329 -13.31 -15.96 12.57
C GLU A 329 -12.91 -14.48 12.49
N GLY A 330 -11.68 -14.20 12.07
CA GLY A 330 -11.20 -12.82 11.95
C GLY A 330 -11.98 -11.98 10.94
N ALA A 331 -12.41 -12.59 9.83
CA ALA A 331 -13.28 -11.93 8.87
C ALA A 331 -14.68 -11.67 9.43
N SER A 332 -15.28 -12.65 10.11
CA SER A 332 -16.57 -12.51 10.80
C SER A 332 -16.58 -11.35 11.80
N GLU A 333 -15.53 -11.24 12.63
CA GLU A 333 -15.39 -10.13 13.58
C GLU A 333 -15.26 -8.76 12.90
N ALA A 334 -14.52 -8.69 11.78
CA ALA A 334 -14.38 -7.47 11.01
C ALA A 334 -15.72 -7.05 10.36
N ILE A 335 -16.48 -8.00 9.80
CA ILE A 335 -17.80 -7.75 9.20
C ILE A 335 -18.76 -7.21 10.26
N MET A 336 -18.81 -7.80 11.45
CA MET A 336 -19.67 -7.30 12.53
C MET A 336 -19.31 -5.87 12.95
N ARG A 337 -18.01 -5.59 13.12
CA ARG A 337 -17.55 -4.25 13.48
C ARG A 337 -17.96 -3.22 12.44
N LEU A 338 -17.89 -3.58 11.15
CA LEU A 338 -18.37 -2.75 10.05
C LEU A 338 -19.89 -2.59 10.11
N ASN A 339 -20.66 -3.66 10.27
CA ASN A 339 -22.12 -3.58 10.32
C ASN A 339 -22.63 -2.70 11.49
N ASP A 340 -21.97 -2.77 12.64
CA ASP A 340 -22.34 -1.98 13.81
C ASP A 340 -22.00 -0.49 13.67
N ASN A 341 -20.97 -0.14 12.89
CA ASN A 341 -20.39 1.22 12.90
C ASN A 341 -20.02 1.78 11.51
N ALA A 342 -20.54 1.22 10.41
CA ALA A 342 -20.09 1.49 9.04
C ALA A 342 -19.93 2.99 8.73
N GLU A 343 -20.98 3.76 9.00
CA GLU A 343 -21.03 5.20 8.74
C GLU A 343 -19.94 5.96 9.49
N ALA A 344 -19.73 5.65 10.77
CA ALA A 344 -18.75 6.31 11.61
C ALA A 344 -17.32 5.94 11.19
N LEU A 345 -17.07 4.67 10.92
CA LEU A 345 -15.76 4.16 10.51
C LEU A 345 -15.33 4.76 9.16
N VAL A 346 -16.20 4.67 8.16
CA VAL A 346 -15.96 5.19 6.80
C VAL A 346 -15.80 6.71 6.82
N SER A 347 -16.66 7.44 7.56
CA SER A 347 -16.54 8.90 7.65
C SER A 347 -15.23 9.30 8.32
N SER A 348 -14.85 8.66 9.42
CA SER A 348 -13.59 8.94 10.11
C SER A 348 -12.37 8.66 9.21
N ALA A 349 -12.38 7.58 8.43
CA ALA A 349 -11.28 7.26 7.52
C ALA A 349 -11.16 8.28 6.36
N ILE A 350 -12.30 8.76 5.84
CA ILE A 350 -12.32 9.81 4.82
C ILE A 350 -11.87 11.15 5.38
N GLU A 351 -12.33 11.53 6.57
CA GLU A 351 -11.93 12.79 7.22
C GLU A 351 -10.43 12.82 7.47
N GLU A 352 -9.83 11.73 7.95
CA GLU A 352 -8.38 11.58 8.11
C GLU A 352 -7.66 11.72 6.76
N ALA A 353 -8.14 11.04 5.71
CA ALA A 353 -7.54 11.10 4.39
C ALA A 353 -7.62 12.49 3.74
N VAL A 354 -8.75 13.19 3.87
CA VAL A 354 -8.94 14.55 3.35
C VAL A 354 -8.06 15.55 4.11
N ALA A 355 -8.00 15.43 5.44
CA ALA A 355 -7.16 16.30 6.26
C ALA A 355 -5.67 16.16 5.89
N GLU A 356 -5.23 14.95 5.57
CA GLU A 356 -3.85 14.66 5.24
C GLU A 356 -3.50 15.00 3.79
N ALA A 357 -4.38 14.68 2.83
CA ALA A 357 -4.14 14.95 1.41
C ALA A 357 -4.19 16.44 1.07
N LYS A 358 -4.98 17.24 1.80
CA LYS A 358 -5.14 18.71 1.59
C LYS A 358 -5.60 19.10 0.18
N GLU A 359 -6.43 18.27 -0.44
CA GLU A 359 -6.75 18.37 -1.88
C GLU A 359 -8.25 18.33 -2.16
N ASP A 360 -8.69 19.21 -3.08
CA ASP A 360 -10.10 19.40 -3.45
C ASP A 360 -10.57 18.46 -4.59
N THR A 361 -9.65 17.73 -5.24
CA THR A 361 -9.94 16.89 -6.41
C THR A 361 -10.48 15.50 -6.06
N PHE A 362 -10.44 15.11 -4.79
CA PHE A 362 -10.92 13.83 -4.31
C PHE A 362 -12.45 13.83 -4.13
N ASP A 363 -13.16 12.97 -4.86
CA ASP A 363 -14.60 12.78 -4.68
C ASP A 363 -14.89 11.90 -3.44
N ALA A 364 -14.70 12.51 -2.27
CA ALA A 364 -14.92 11.90 -0.96
C ALA A 364 -16.32 11.29 -0.84
N ARG A 365 -17.31 11.90 -1.49
CA ARG A 365 -18.69 11.40 -1.49
C ARG A 365 -18.82 10.12 -2.29
N ALA A 366 -18.30 10.07 -3.52
CA ALA A 366 -18.36 8.85 -4.33
C ALA A 366 -17.63 7.69 -3.66
N VAL A 367 -16.48 7.94 -3.03
CA VAL A 367 -15.74 6.93 -2.27
C VAL A 367 -16.55 6.46 -1.06
N LYS A 368 -17.11 7.38 -0.28
CA LYS A 368 -18.00 7.06 0.86
C LYS A 368 -19.17 6.17 0.43
N ASP A 369 -19.92 6.62 -0.57
CA ASP A 369 -21.10 5.93 -1.06
C ASP A 369 -20.75 4.53 -1.58
N PHE A 370 -19.60 4.38 -2.25
CA PHE A 370 -19.09 3.09 -2.69
C PHE A 370 -18.79 2.15 -1.52
N LEU A 371 -18.02 2.61 -0.53
CA LEU A 371 -17.63 1.81 0.63
C LEU A 371 -18.84 1.37 1.45
N LEU A 372 -19.81 2.25 1.69
CA LEU A 372 -21.03 1.93 2.44
C LEU A 372 -21.91 0.89 1.72
N GLN A 373 -22.00 0.98 0.38
CA GLN A 373 -22.69 -0.02 -0.42
C GLN A 373 -21.96 -1.36 -0.40
N ALA A 374 -20.62 -1.35 -0.45
CA ALA A 374 -19.81 -2.57 -0.33
C ALA A 374 -19.98 -3.24 1.03
N ILE A 375 -19.98 -2.46 2.12
CA ILE A 375 -20.23 -2.96 3.48
C ILE A 375 -21.64 -3.56 3.59
N SER A 376 -22.66 -2.87 3.05
CA SER A 376 -24.04 -3.39 3.03
C SER A 376 -24.21 -4.68 2.22
N ALA A 377 -23.24 -5.01 1.36
CA ALA A 377 -23.23 -6.23 0.56
C ALA A 377 -22.42 -7.37 1.18
N LEU A 378 -21.74 -7.14 2.31
CA LEU A 378 -21.08 -8.21 3.06
C LEU A 378 -22.12 -9.25 3.52
N PRO A 379 -21.73 -10.53 3.61
CA PRO A 379 -22.63 -11.56 4.10
C PRO A 379 -23.09 -11.24 5.53
N GLU A 380 -24.33 -11.60 5.86
CA GLU A 380 -24.78 -11.62 7.25
C GLU A 380 -24.01 -12.70 8.00
N VAL A 381 -23.48 -12.34 9.17
CA VAL A 381 -22.71 -13.25 10.02
C VAL A 381 -23.40 -13.32 11.38
N ASP A 382 -23.88 -14.50 11.74
CA ASP A 382 -24.20 -14.81 13.13
C ASP A 382 -22.97 -15.47 13.77
N LEU A 383 -22.42 -14.91 14.85
CA LEU A 383 -21.29 -15.55 15.56
C LEU A 383 -21.69 -16.90 16.16
N ARG A 384 -22.98 -17.13 16.38
CA ARG A 384 -23.48 -18.46 16.76
C ARG A 384 -23.23 -19.49 15.66
N ASP A 385 -23.14 -19.06 14.41
CA ASP A 385 -22.78 -19.89 13.26
C ASP A 385 -21.24 -19.87 12.99
N ALA A 386 -20.50 -18.97 13.63
CA ALA A 386 -19.03 -18.94 13.61
C ALA A 386 -18.41 -19.95 14.59
N HIS A 387 -19.19 -20.36 15.60
CA HIS A 387 -18.97 -21.58 16.37
C HIS A 387 -20.03 -22.60 15.95
N PRO A 388 -19.89 -23.19 14.75
CA PRO A 388 -20.85 -24.18 14.30
C PRO A 388 -21.10 -25.21 15.40
N GLU A 389 -22.35 -25.64 15.59
CA GLU A 389 -22.62 -26.79 16.44
C GLU A 389 -21.70 -27.94 16.00
N GLN A 390 -21.31 -28.85 16.91
CA GLN A 390 -20.30 -29.88 16.64
C GLN A 390 -20.49 -30.59 15.29
N ASP A 391 -21.74 -30.76 14.83
CA ASP A 391 -22.08 -31.38 13.54
C ASP A 391 -21.74 -30.52 12.29
N GLU A 392 -21.80 -29.20 12.38
CA GLU A 392 -21.37 -28.29 11.30
C GLU A 392 -19.86 -28.03 11.34
N GLU A 393 -19.25 -28.07 12.53
CA GLU A 393 -17.80 -27.99 12.68
C GLU A 393 -17.17 -29.27 12.13
N GLU A 394 -17.74 -30.42 12.48
CA GLU A 394 -17.41 -31.72 11.90
C GLU A 394 -17.80 -31.76 10.42
N GLY A 395 -18.87 -31.10 9.97
CA GLY A 395 -19.20 -30.95 8.56
C GLY A 395 -18.19 -30.13 7.77
N LEU A 396 -17.71 -29.01 8.31
CA LEU A 396 -16.69 -28.17 7.71
C LEU A 396 -15.31 -28.83 7.80
N LEU A 397 -14.96 -29.47 8.92
CA LEU A 397 -13.74 -30.26 9.07
C LEU A 397 -13.76 -31.49 8.18
N GLN A 398 -14.85 -32.26 8.12
CA GLN A 398 -14.98 -33.37 7.18
C GLN A 398 -14.99 -32.88 5.75
N TYR A 399 -15.59 -31.72 5.46
CA TYR A 399 -15.49 -31.12 4.14
C TYR A 399 -14.05 -30.74 3.83
N ILE A 400 -13.35 -29.99 4.69
CA ILE A 400 -11.95 -29.59 4.51
C ILE A 400 -11.06 -30.83 4.41
N LEU A 401 -11.19 -31.81 5.32
CA LEU A 401 -10.40 -33.04 5.35
C LEU A 401 -10.70 -33.97 4.16
N SER A 402 -11.97 -34.16 3.80
CA SER A 402 -12.33 -34.96 2.60
C SER A 402 -11.84 -34.28 1.33
N PHE A 403 -11.86 -32.96 1.30
CA PHE A 403 -11.38 -32.16 0.18
C PHE A 403 -9.85 -32.21 0.05
N CYS A 404 -9.13 -32.01 1.15
CA CYS A 404 -7.68 -32.22 1.30
C CYS A 404 -7.25 -33.63 0.90
N SER A 405 -8.07 -34.65 1.21
CA SER A 405 -7.78 -36.03 0.80
C SER A 405 -8.08 -36.32 -0.68
N SER A 406 -8.93 -35.54 -1.34
CA SER A 406 -9.37 -35.83 -2.72
C SER A 406 -8.34 -35.48 -3.80
N THR A 407 -7.31 -34.70 -3.47
CA THR A 407 -6.18 -34.42 -4.39
C THR A 407 -5.14 -35.54 -4.43
N ALA A 408 -5.17 -36.49 -3.49
CA ALA A 408 -4.25 -37.63 -3.47
C ALA A 408 -4.66 -38.76 -4.44
N ASP A 409 -5.95 -38.88 -4.78
CA ASP A 409 -6.46 -39.96 -5.62
C ASP A 409 -6.44 -39.62 -7.13
N ASP A 410 -6.37 -38.34 -7.51
CA ASP A 410 -6.32 -37.92 -8.93
C ASP A 410 -4.90 -38.06 -9.55
N GLU A 411 -3.83 -38.17 -8.75
CA GLU A 411 -2.48 -38.45 -9.27
C GLU A 411 -2.27 -39.94 -9.62
N ALA A 412 -3.10 -40.85 -9.10
CA ALA A 412 -2.98 -42.29 -9.38
C ALA A 412 -3.51 -42.70 -10.77
N ASP A 413 -4.32 -41.87 -11.43
CA ASP A 413 -4.90 -42.14 -12.75
C ASP A 413 -4.23 -41.38 -13.92
N SER A 414 -3.23 -40.53 -13.64
CA SER A 414 -2.54 -39.74 -14.68
C SER A 414 -1.30 -40.39 -15.31
N GLU A 415 -0.80 -41.51 -14.77
CA GLU A 415 0.35 -42.25 -15.35
C GLU A 415 0.03 -42.98 -16.68
N ALA A 416 -1.21 -42.96 -17.17
CA ALA A 416 -1.60 -43.65 -18.39
C ALA A 416 -1.66 -42.78 -19.66
N ALA A 417 -1.40 -41.47 -19.60
CA ALA A 417 -1.50 -40.59 -20.78
C ALA A 417 -0.16 -39.90 -21.11
N GLY A 418 0.71 -40.63 -21.81
CA GLY A 418 1.89 -40.04 -22.43
C GLY A 418 1.52 -39.07 -23.55
N VAL A 419 1.83 -37.78 -23.38
CA VAL A 419 2.03 -36.82 -24.48
C VAL A 419 3.13 -35.84 -24.05
N GLY A 420 4.18 -35.74 -24.88
CA GLY A 420 5.38 -34.96 -24.62
C GLY A 420 5.14 -33.45 -24.55
N SER A 421 5.78 -32.82 -23.57
CA SER A 421 5.98 -31.37 -23.50
C SER A 421 7.46 -31.07 -23.71
N THR A 422 7.76 -30.36 -24.80
CA THR A 422 9.07 -29.82 -25.12
C THR A 422 9.27 -28.45 -24.49
N ALA A 423 10.44 -28.29 -23.85
CA ALA A 423 11.20 -27.06 -23.62
C ALA A 423 10.68 -26.03 -22.60
N ILE A 424 11.32 -26.06 -21.42
CA ILE A 424 11.54 -24.89 -20.56
C ILE A 424 13.05 -24.59 -20.62
N GLU A 425 13.43 -23.54 -21.34
CA GLU A 425 14.68 -22.78 -21.19
C GLU A 425 14.20 -21.35 -20.84
N SER A 426 14.73 -20.57 -19.90
CA SER A 426 15.94 -20.59 -19.08
C SER A 426 15.74 -19.51 -18.00
N ARG A 427 16.01 -19.79 -16.71
CA ARG A 427 16.08 -18.74 -15.67
C ARG A 427 17.46 -18.05 -15.69
N PRO A 428 17.56 -16.72 -15.55
CA PRO A 428 18.85 -16.03 -15.57
C PRO A 428 19.63 -16.22 -14.26
N ALA A 429 20.96 -16.27 -14.39
CA ALA A 429 21.92 -16.79 -13.41
C ALA A 429 22.40 -15.80 -12.34
N TRP A 430 21.60 -14.83 -11.90
CA TRP A 430 22.01 -13.84 -10.88
C TRP A 430 21.25 -13.95 -9.55
N TRP A 431 20.72 -15.13 -9.25
CA TRP A 431 19.97 -15.46 -8.03
C TRP A 431 20.80 -16.20 -6.97
N SER A 432 22.06 -15.81 -6.77
CA SER A 432 22.93 -16.35 -5.71
C SER A 432 23.69 -15.26 -4.98
#